data_AF-A0A6I3HLD6-F1
#
_entry.id   AF-A0A6I3HLD6-F1
#
_cell.length_a   1.000
_cell.length_b   1.000
_cell.length_c   1.000
_cell.angle_alpha   90.00
_cell.angle_beta   90.00
_cell.angle_gamma   90.00
#
_symmetry.space_group_name_H-M   'P 1'
#
loop_
_entity.id
_entity.type
_entity.pdbx_description
1 polymer ?
#
loop_
_entity_poly.entity_id
_entity_poly.type
_entity_poly.pdbx_seq_one_letter_code
_entity_poly.pdbx_strand_id
1 'polypeptide(L)'
;MAWLLGIGLPIVGALFLLTVGKRSQSIVRYQIITLLGAIAISSMALAASPNTSIYRLGDLKAPADNFIGANYGAFTLIAFAVTSLVVYMQVVRGKEVDKSLLLRFTLFALPLSAMNALTEELIFRAAIMQSMTNVAGPVIVVILSGLLFGIPHYFGNPGKLSGVAMATFLGVIAAQSVFDTGGLGWAWIMHFVQDVPIITMLLLTGVKKL
;
A
#
# COMPACT_ATOMS: atom_id res chain seq x y z
N MET A 1 5.78 -3.14 0.23
CA MET A 1 7.20 -3.49 -0.16
C MET A 1 8.05 -4.21 0.92
N ALA A 2 7.82 -4.02 2.22
CA ALA A 2 8.68 -4.60 3.28
C ALA A 2 8.32 -6.03 3.75
N TRP A 3 7.10 -6.54 3.49
CA TRP A 3 6.69 -7.87 3.99
C TRP A 3 7.02 -9.05 3.09
N LEU A 4 6.80 -8.87 1.80
CA LEU A 4 6.92 -9.96 0.83
C LEU A 4 8.37 -10.18 0.37
N LEU A 5 9.30 -9.26 0.69
CA LEU A 5 10.74 -9.52 0.58
C LEU A 5 11.23 -10.62 1.54
N GLY A 6 10.40 -11.04 2.50
CA GLY A 6 10.66 -12.18 3.40
C GLY A 6 10.21 -13.53 2.85
N ILE A 7 9.51 -13.59 1.71
CA ILE A 7 8.99 -14.85 1.13
C ILE A 7 9.52 -14.97 -0.29
N GLY A 8 10.64 -15.66 -0.44
CA GLY A 8 11.23 -15.95 -1.74
C GLY A 8 10.33 -16.88 -2.57
N LEU A 9 10.07 -16.51 -3.83
CA LEU A 9 9.67 -17.43 -4.88
C LEU A 9 10.29 -17.02 -6.23
N PRO A 10 10.85 -17.97 -7.02
CA PRO A 10 11.61 -17.67 -8.22
C PRO A 10 10.78 -17.78 -9.52
N ILE A 11 11.38 -17.26 -10.61
CA ILE A 11 11.24 -17.65 -12.03
C ILE A 11 10.40 -16.71 -12.96
N VAL A 12 11.06 -16.43 -14.10
CA VAL A 12 10.64 -15.99 -15.46
C VAL A 12 10.55 -14.49 -15.77
N GLY A 13 11.30 -14.10 -16.82
CA GLY A 13 10.79 -13.12 -17.79
C GLY A 13 11.71 -11.96 -18.09
N ALA A 14 12.67 -12.17 -19.00
CA ALA A 14 13.57 -11.16 -19.54
C ALA A 14 12.91 -10.37 -20.68
N LEU A 15 12.74 -9.05 -20.55
CA LEU A 15 12.82 -8.08 -21.67
C LEU A 15 12.79 -6.58 -21.24
N PHE A 16 13.40 -6.23 -20.10
CA PHE A 16 13.53 -4.83 -19.65
C PHE A 16 14.84 -4.64 -18.85
N LEU A 17 15.96 -4.96 -19.49
CA LEU A 17 17.15 -5.49 -18.80
C LEU A 17 18.44 -4.67 -18.92
N LEU A 18 18.47 -3.51 -19.58
CA LEU A 18 19.76 -2.96 -20.04
C LEU A 18 20.32 -1.74 -19.28
N THR A 19 19.70 -1.24 -18.21
CA THR A 19 20.21 -0.03 -17.52
C THR A 19 20.20 -0.06 -15.99
N VAL A 20 19.76 -1.15 -15.38
CA VAL A 20 19.48 -1.21 -13.94
C VAL A 20 20.24 -2.37 -13.32
N GLY A 21 21.02 -2.16 -12.25
CA GLY A 21 21.79 -3.23 -11.60
C GLY A 21 20.93 -4.39 -11.07
N LYS A 22 21.50 -5.60 -10.93
CA LYS A 22 20.78 -6.86 -10.61
C LYS A 22 19.74 -6.75 -9.48
N ARG A 23 20.03 -6.00 -8.41
CA ARG A 23 19.13 -5.79 -7.25
C ARG A 23 17.93 -4.89 -7.56
N SER A 24 18.09 -3.91 -8.44
CA SER A 24 16.97 -3.04 -8.83
C SER A 24 16.12 -3.68 -9.93
N GLN A 25 16.67 -4.61 -10.71
CA GLN A 25 15.87 -5.44 -11.62
C GLN A 25 14.95 -6.42 -10.88
N SER A 26 15.39 -6.99 -9.75
CA SER A 26 14.55 -7.88 -8.96
C SER A 26 13.37 -7.15 -8.32
N ILE A 27 13.55 -5.90 -7.89
CA ILE A 27 12.47 -5.04 -7.34
C ILE A 27 11.40 -4.75 -8.39
N VAL A 28 11.80 -4.32 -9.60
CA VAL A 28 10.84 -4.01 -10.67
C VAL A 28 10.08 -5.26 -11.11
N ARG A 29 10.78 -6.38 -11.32
CA ARG A 29 10.15 -7.67 -11.66
C ARG A 29 9.15 -8.11 -10.60
N TYR A 30 9.55 -8.02 -9.33
CA TYR A 30 8.69 -8.36 -8.21
C TYR A 30 7.39 -7.55 -8.24
N GLN A 31 7.48 -6.22 -8.38
CA GLN A 31 6.31 -5.37 -8.44
C GLN A 31 5.37 -5.68 -9.62
N ILE A 32 5.94 -5.99 -10.79
CA ILE A 32 5.15 -6.40 -11.96
C ILE A 32 4.42 -7.71 -11.68
N ILE A 33 5.13 -8.73 -11.16
CA ILE A 33 4.54 -10.04 -10.85
C ILE A 33 3.42 -9.90 -9.82
N THR A 34 3.64 -9.13 -8.75
CA THR A 34 2.60 -8.93 -7.73
C THR A 34 1.42 -8.14 -8.24
N LEU A 35 1.64 -7.12 -9.08
CA LEU A 35 0.55 -6.38 -9.71
C LEU A 35 -0.29 -7.29 -10.62
N LEU A 36 0.36 -8.14 -11.43
CA LEU A 36 -0.35 -9.11 -12.26
C LEU A 36 -1.15 -10.11 -11.42
N GLY A 37 -0.57 -10.60 -10.33
CA GLY A 37 -1.28 -11.46 -9.36
C GLY A 37 -2.48 -10.77 -8.71
N ALA A 38 -2.32 -9.51 -8.31
CA ALA A 38 -3.38 -8.69 -7.74
C ALA A 38 -4.52 -8.44 -8.73
N ILE A 39 -4.18 -8.12 -9.98
CA ILE A 39 -5.15 -7.99 -11.08
C ILE A 39 -5.89 -9.31 -11.28
N ALA A 40 -5.20 -10.45 -11.31
CA ALA A 40 -5.83 -11.75 -11.48
C ALA A 40 -6.82 -12.07 -10.34
N ILE A 41 -6.39 -11.96 -9.08
CA ILE A 41 -7.23 -12.20 -7.89
C ILE A 41 -8.45 -11.28 -7.90
N SER A 42 -8.22 -9.99 -8.14
CA SER A 42 -9.29 -8.99 -8.19
C SER A 42 -10.26 -9.24 -9.35
N SER A 43 -9.76 -9.65 -10.52
CA SER A 43 -10.60 -9.97 -11.69
C SER A 43 -11.46 -11.20 -11.44
N MET A 44 -10.90 -12.21 -10.76
CA MET A 44 -11.66 -13.40 -10.33
C MET A 44 -12.79 -13.02 -9.36
N ALA A 45 -12.51 -12.14 -8.40
CA ALA A 45 -13.53 -11.63 -7.49
C ALA A 45 -14.63 -10.87 -8.24
N LEU A 46 -14.27 -9.99 -9.20
CA LEU A 46 -15.22 -9.26 -10.03
C LEU A 46 -16.08 -10.19 -10.90
N ALA A 47 -15.51 -11.28 -11.41
CA ALA A 47 -16.28 -12.28 -12.16
C ALA A 47 -17.28 -13.02 -11.27
N ALA A 48 -16.93 -13.30 -10.00
CA ALA A 48 -17.79 -13.99 -9.05
C ALA A 48 -18.93 -13.11 -8.51
N SER A 49 -18.67 -11.81 -8.33
CA SER A 49 -19.67 -10.83 -7.95
C SER A 49 -19.41 -9.56 -8.77
N PRO A 50 -20.23 -9.23 -9.78
CA PRO A 50 -19.94 -8.06 -10.60
C PRO A 50 -20.29 -6.74 -9.90
N ASN A 51 -19.28 -5.98 -9.47
CA ASN A 51 -19.42 -4.55 -9.13
C ASN A 51 -18.25 -3.72 -9.65
N THR A 52 -18.41 -3.14 -10.84
CA THR A 52 -17.35 -2.34 -11.45
C THR A 52 -17.14 -0.96 -10.80
N SER A 53 -18.06 -0.50 -9.93
CA SER A 53 -17.95 0.82 -9.31
C SER A 53 -16.71 0.93 -8.42
N ILE A 54 -16.38 -0.16 -7.70
CA ILE A 54 -15.23 -0.24 -6.78
C ILE A 54 -13.93 0.13 -7.50
N TYR A 55 -13.78 -0.25 -8.78
CA TYR A 55 -12.58 0.01 -9.57
C TYR A 55 -12.43 1.44 -10.09
N ARG A 56 -13.42 2.30 -9.85
CA ARG A 56 -13.38 3.72 -10.21
C ARG A 56 -12.77 4.53 -9.08
N LEU A 57 -12.51 5.82 -9.33
CA LEU A 57 -12.06 6.74 -8.29
C LEU A 57 -13.14 7.00 -7.22
N GLY A 58 -14.41 6.86 -7.56
CA GLY A 58 -15.52 7.25 -6.69
C GLY A 58 -15.73 8.77 -6.65
N ASP A 59 -16.61 9.22 -5.76
CA ASP A 59 -16.79 10.64 -5.45
C ASP A 59 -15.76 11.10 -4.42
N LEU A 60 -14.67 11.70 -4.89
CA LEU A 60 -13.61 12.21 -4.01
C LEU A 60 -14.05 13.39 -3.12
N LYS A 61 -15.24 13.95 -3.33
CA LYS A 61 -15.82 15.01 -2.50
C LYS A 61 -16.79 14.48 -1.45
N ALA A 62 -17.07 13.18 -1.44
CA ALA A 62 -17.95 12.58 -0.45
C ALA A 62 -17.42 12.85 0.98
N PRO A 63 -18.33 13.15 1.93
CA PRO A 63 -17.95 13.40 3.31
C PRO A 63 -17.39 12.13 3.97
N ALA A 64 -16.51 12.31 4.97
CA ALA A 64 -15.91 11.24 5.76
C ALA A 64 -16.54 11.17 7.17
N ASP A 65 -17.82 11.56 7.27
CA ASP A 65 -18.53 11.86 8.51
C ASP A 65 -18.76 10.62 9.38
N ASN A 66 -18.62 9.41 8.81
CA ASN A 66 -18.96 8.16 9.44
C ASN A 66 -17.90 7.64 10.45
N PHE A 67 -16.66 8.17 10.47
CA PHE A 67 -15.61 7.56 11.28
C PHE A 67 -14.60 8.52 11.92
N ILE A 68 -13.91 9.34 11.13
CA ILE A 68 -12.77 10.14 11.62
C ILE A 68 -13.14 11.60 11.97
N GLY A 69 -14.35 12.04 11.64
CA GLY A 69 -14.79 13.43 11.85
C GLY A 69 -13.94 14.46 11.10
N ALA A 70 -13.16 14.03 10.11
CA ALA A 70 -12.25 14.83 9.30
C ALA A 70 -12.31 14.33 7.84
N ASN A 71 -12.10 15.21 6.87
CA ASN A 71 -12.07 14.77 5.47
C ASN A 71 -10.84 13.87 5.18
N TYR A 72 -10.97 12.98 4.19
CA TYR A 72 -9.92 12.03 3.80
C TYR A 72 -8.59 12.70 3.44
N GLY A 73 -8.61 13.91 2.88
CA GLY A 73 -7.39 14.68 2.58
C GLY A 73 -6.62 15.08 3.85
N ALA A 74 -7.30 15.65 4.84
CA ALA A 74 -6.70 16.00 6.13
C ALA A 74 -6.14 14.76 6.84
N PHE A 75 -6.90 13.66 6.85
CA PHE A 75 -6.44 12.40 7.40
C PHE A 75 -5.19 11.87 6.67
N THR A 76 -5.15 11.95 5.34
CA THR A 76 -4.00 11.55 4.53
C THR A 76 -2.72 12.25 4.99
N LEU A 77 -2.79 13.56 5.23
CA LEU A 77 -1.65 14.37 5.68
C LEU A 77 -1.21 14.04 7.11
N ILE A 78 -2.18 13.84 8.02
CA ILE A 78 -1.88 13.43 9.40
C ILE A 78 -1.22 12.05 9.41
N ALA A 79 -1.80 11.10 8.69
CA ALA A 79 -1.27 9.75 8.57
C ALA A 79 0.10 9.73 7.87
N PHE A 80 0.35 10.61 6.90
CA PHE A 80 1.66 10.80 6.28
C PHE A 80 2.71 11.24 7.30
N ALA A 81 2.39 12.24 8.13
CA ALA A 81 3.30 12.73 9.17
C ALA A 81 3.60 11.64 10.22
N VAL A 82 2.57 10.93 10.69
CA VAL A 82 2.72 9.83 11.65
C VAL A 82 3.54 8.68 11.05
N THR A 83 3.22 8.26 9.83
CA THR A 83 3.95 7.21 9.11
C THR A 83 5.42 7.58 8.96
N SER A 84 5.70 8.80 8.48
CA SER A 84 7.06 9.30 8.30
C SER A 84 7.85 9.29 9.61
N LEU A 85 7.24 9.72 10.72
CA LEU A 85 7.87 9.69 12.03
C LEU A 85 8.17 8.26 12.49
N VAL A 86 7.20 7.35 12.41
CA VAL A 86 7.38 5.95 12.85
C VAL A 86 8.45 5.25 12.01
N VAL A 87 8.42 5.42 10.69
CA VAL A 87 9.42 4.84 9.80
C VAL A 87 10.79 5.44 10.07
N TYR A 88 10.89 6.76 10.27
CA TYR A 88 12.15 7.39 10.65
C TYR A 88 12.72 6.74 11.92
N MET A 89 11.88 6.58 12.95
CA MET A 89 12.29 6.00 14.23
C MET A 89 12.72 4.53 14.12
N GLN A 90 12.09 3.74 13.24
CA GLN A 90 12.39 2.31 13.08
C GLN A 90 13.51 2.02 12.05
N VAL A 91 13.58 2.80 10.98
CA VAL A 91 14.41 2.50 9.81
C VAL A 91 15.65 3.38 9.75
N VAL A 92 15.55 4.67 10.07
CA VAL A 92 16.61 5.66 9.80
C VAL A 92 17.37 6.05 11.07
N ARG A 93 16.69 6.18 12.22
CA ARG A 93 17.28 6.65 13.47
C ARG A 93 18.52 5.84 13.83
N GLY A 94 19.63 6.54 14.08
CA GLY A 94 20.90 5.93 14.43
C GLY A 94 21.71 5.35 13.26
N LYS A 95 21.25 5.52 12.01
CA LYS A 95 22.00 5.14 10.80
C LYS A 95 22.57 6.37 10.10
N GLU A 96 23.76 6.23 9.52
CA GLU A 96 24.27 7.20 8.56
C GLU A 96 23.47 7.12 7.25
N VAL A 97 22.95 8.25 6.80
CA VAL A 97 22.26 8.37 5.50
C VAL A 97 22.85 9.55 4.73
N ASP A 98 23.06 9.37 3.43
CA ASP A 98 23.44 10.46 2.54
C ASP A 98 22.19 11.27 2.16
N LYS A 99 22.05 12.44 2.78
CA LYS A 99 20.90 13.34 2.56
C LYS A 99 20.87 13.89 1.13
N SER A 100 22.00 13.93 0.42
CA SER A 100 22.03 14.39 -0.97
C SER A 100 21.22 13.48 -1.91
N LEU A 101 21.03 12.21 -1.52
CA LEU A 101 20.25 11.23 -2.29
C LEU A 101 18.73 11.31 -2.01
N LEU A 102 18.29 12.15 -1.07
CA LEU A 102 16.88 12.22 -0.64
C LEU A 102 15.94 12.51 -1.81
N LEU A 103 16.23 13.56 -2.59
CA LEU A 103 15.41 13.93 -3.74
C LEU A 103 15.39 12.81 -4.78
N ARG A 104 16.56 12.25 -5.11
CA ARG A 104 16.70 11.17 -6.08
C ARG A 104 15.86 9.95 -5.67
N PHE A 105 15.95 9.50 -4.42
CA PHE A 105 15.18 8.35 -3.96
C PHE A 105 13.70 8.63 -3.77
N THR A 106 13.32 9.86 -3.46
CA THR A 106 11.90 10.26 -3.47
C THR A 106 11.31 10.13 -4.88
N LEU A 107 12.02 10.61 -5.90
CA LEU A 107 11.58 10.48 -7.29
C LEU A 107 11.45 9.02 -7.74
N PHE A 108 12.35 8.14 -7.31
CA PHE A 108 12.21 6.69 -7.55
C PHE A 108 11.09 6.04 -6.72
N ALA A 109 10.83 6.55 -5.51
CA ALA A 109 9.78 6.04 -4.64
C ALA A 109 8.39 6.30 -5.20
N LEU A 110 8.15 7.41 -5.90
CA LEU A 110 6.82 7.75 -6.44
C LEU A 110 6.19 6.62 -7.29
N PRO A 111 6.81 6.14 -8.40
CA PRO A 111 6.21 5.07 -9.20
C PRO A 111 6.13 3.73 -8.45
N LEU A 112 7.10 3.44 -7.57
CA LEU A 112 7.08 2.22 -6.75
C LEU A 112 5.95 2.23 -5.73
N SER A 113 5.69 3.38 -5.11
CA SER A 113 4.61 3.59 -4.13
C SER A 113 3.25 3.49 -4.81
N ALA A 114 3.10 4.09 -5.99
CA ALA A 114 1.85 4.05 -6.74
C ALA A 114 1.46 2.62 -7.11
N MET A 115 2.43 1.83 -7.59
CA MET A 115 2.25 0.43 -7.97
C MET A 115 2.05 -0.49 -6.76
N ASN A 116 2.80 -0.28 -5.67
CA ASN A 116 2.65 -1.04 -4.43
C ASN A 116 1.26 -0.81 -3.83
N ALA A 117 0.86 0.46 -3.68
CA ALA A 117 -0.47 0.83 -3.19
C ALA A 117 -1.57 0.21 -4.06
N LEU A 118 -1.50 0.34 -5.39
CA LEU A 118 -2.50 -0.27 -6.28
C LEU A 118 -2.59 -1.79 -6.12
N THR A 119 -1.44 -2.46 -6.06
CA THR A 119 -1.36 -3.91 -5.86
C THR A 119 -2.08 -4.33 -4.57
N GLU A 120 -1.78 -3.65 -3.48
CA GLU A 120 -2.34 -3.96 -2.17
C GLU A 120 -3.83 -3.55 -2.07
N GLU A 121 -4.24 -2.44 -2.68
CA GLU A 121 -5.67 -2.05 -2.79
C GLU A 121 -6.50 -3.10 -3.56
N LEU A 122 -5.98 -3.63 -4.67
CA LEU A 122 -6.68 -4.64 -5.46
C LEU A 122 -6.90 -5.94 -4.66
N ILE A 123 -5.92 -6.34 -3.85
CA ILE A 123 -5.99 -7.56 -3.04
C ILE A 123 -6.88 -7.34 -1.80
N PHE A 124 -6.57 -6.33 -0.99
CA PHE A 124 -7.12 -6.20 0.34
C PHE A 124 -8.39 -5.36 0.41
N ARG A 125 -8.69 -4.55 -0.62
CA ARG A 125 -9.94 -3.79 -0.71
C ARG A 125 -10.82 -4.37 -1.81
N ALA A 126 -10.40 -4.26 -3.07
CA ALA A 126 -11.24 -4.64 -4.20
C ALA A 126 -11.72 -6.09 -4.12
N ALA A 127 -10.79 -7.06 -4.03
CA ALA A 127 -11.16 -8.48 -4.03
C ALA A 127 -11.98 -8.88 -2.79
N ILE A 128 -11.64 -8.34 -1.61
CA ILE A 128 -12.37 -8.63 -0.36
C ILE A 128 -13.79 -8.06 -0.41
N MET A 129 -13.94 -6.77 -0.74
CA MET A 129 -15.25 -6.12 -0.81
C MET A 129 -16.13 -6.77 -1.87
N GLN A 130 -15.55 -7.09 -3.02
CA GLN A 130 -16.28 -7.73 -4.10
C GLN A 130 -16.82 -9.10 -3.68
N SER A 131 -16.04 -9.87 -2.93
CA SER A 131 -16.41 -11.22 -2.49
C SER A 131 -17.34 -11.23 -1.27
N MET A 132 -17.19 -10.27 -0.36
CA MET A 132 -17.78 -10.34 0.98
C MET A 132 -18.94 -9.40 1.23
N THR A 133 -19.14 -8.32 0.47
CA THR A 133 -20.20 -7.32 0.76
C THR A 133 -21.62 -7.91 0.68
N ASN A 134 -21.83 -8.93 -0.15
CA ASN A 134 -23.13 -9.62 -0.25
C ASN A 134 -23.29 -10.77 0.76
N VAL A 135 -22.21 -11.14 1.45
CA VAL A 135 -22.16 -12.25 2.43
C VAL A 135 -22.18 -11.73 3.86
N ALA A 136 -21.53 -10.58 4.09
CA ALA A 136 -21.41 -9.93 5.38
C ALA A 136 -21.72 -8.43 5.25
N GLY A 137 -22.26 -7.83 6.32
CA GLY A 137 -22.58 -6.40 6.32
C GLY A 137 -21.34 -5.50 6.19
N PRO A 138 -21.50 -4.24 5.74
CA PRO A 138 -20.39 -3.33 5.44
C PRO A 138 -19.36 -3.18 6.56
N VAL A 139 -19.81 -3.07 7.82
CA VAL A 139 -18.94 -2.94 8.99
C VAL A 139 -17.98 -4.14 9.13
N ILE A 140 -18.49 -5.35 8.93
CA ILE A 140 -17.67 -6.58 9.03
C ILE A 140 -16.63 -6.60 7.90
N VAL A 141 -17.03 -6.24 6.68
CA VAL A 141 -16.13 -6.20 5.53
C VAL A 141 -15.02 -5.18 5.71
N VAL A 142 -15.34 -3.99 6.25
CA VAL A 142 -14.36 -2.93 6.57
C VAL A 142 -13.33 -3.43 7.59
N ILE A 143 -13.79 -4.03 8.69
CA ILE A 143 -12.91 -4.54 9.74
C ILE A 143 -12.05 -5.70 9.22
N LEU A 144 -12.65 -6.63 8.46
CA LEU A 144 -11.95 -7.77 7.88
C LEU A 144 -10.88 -7.32 6.89
N SER A 145 -11.19 -6.38 6.01
CA SER A 145 -10.25 -5.77 5.07
C SER A 145 -9.05 -5.16 5.81
N GLY A 146 -9.30 -4.37 6.86
CA GLY A 146 -8.24 -3.78 7.68
C GLY A 146 -7.38 -4.80 8.43
N LEU A 147 -8.00 -5.83 9.02
CA LEU A 147 -7.26 -6.88 9.73
C LEU A 147 -6.38 -7.71 8.79
N LEU A 148 -6.93 -8.16 7.66
CA LEU A 148 -6.18 -8.93 6.66
C LEU A 148 -5.06 -8.12 6.01
N PHE A 149 -5.22 -6.81 5.93
CA PHE A 149 -4.16 -5.90 5.51
C PHE A 149 -3.07 -5.72 6.58
N GLY A 150 -3.46 -5.55 7.85
CA GLY A 150 -2.51 -5.24 8.92
C GLY A 150 -1.74 -6.44 9.48
N ILE A 151 -2.29 -7.66 9.48
CA ILE A 151 -1.56 -8.86 9.94
C ILE A 151 -0.25 -9.03 9.15
N PRO A 152 -0.27 -8.91 7.80
CA PRO A 152 0.90 -8.76 6.97
C PRO A 152 1.74 -7.50 7.19
N HIS A 153 1.70 -6.82 8.34
CA HIS A 153 2.63 -5.73 8.66
C HIS A 153 3.54 -6.03 9.87
N TYR A 154 3.37 -7.17 10.56
CA TYR A 154 4.29 -7.62 11.62
C TYR A 154 5.78 -7.83 11.21
N PHE A 155 6.07 -8.46 10.08
CA PHE A 155 7.39 -8.57 9.41
C PHE A 155 7.81 -7.34 8.56
N GLY A 156 7.15 -6.19 8.70
CA GLY A 156 7.22 -5.06 7.75
C GLY A 156 8.01 -3.86 8.23
N ASN A 157 7.81 -2.73 7.54
CA ASN A 157 8.29 -1.40 7.93
C ASN A 157 7.18 -0.38 7.67
N PRO A 158 6.52 0.18 8.71
CA PRO A 158 6.68 -0.15 10.12
C PRO A 158 6.39 -1.61 10.46
N GLY A 159 7.16 -2.18 11.39
CA GLY A 159 7.09 -3.60 11.75
C GLY A 159 6.49 -3.86 13.13
N LYS A 160 6.44 -5.14 13.49
CA LYS A 160 5.98 -5.67 14.78
C LYS A 160 4.53 -5.25 15.09
N LEU A 161 4.16 -5.27 16.37
CA LEU A 161 2.81 -4.90 16.81
C LEU A 161 2.44 -3.46 16.40
N SER A 162 3.40 -2.53 16.40
CA SER A 162 3.16 -1.17 15.91
C SER A 162 2.78 -1.14 14.43
N GLY A 163 3.45 -1.96 13.60
CA GLY A 163 3.13 -2.09 12.18
C GLY A 163 1.74 -2.69 11.97
N VAL A 164 1.42 -3.76 12.69
CA VAL A 164 0.08 -4.39 12.63
C VAL A 164 -1.01 -3.41 13.03
N ALA A 165 -0.89 -2.77 14.19
CA ALA A 165 -1.91 -1.85 14.69
C ALA A 165 -2.13 -0.66 13.75
N MET A 166 -1.03 -0.05 13.29
CA MET A 166 -1.10 1.10 12.39
C MET A 166 -1.66 0.72 11.01
N ALA A 167 -1.19 -0.38 10.42
CA ALA A 167 -1.69 -0.85 9.13
C ALA A 167 -3.15 -1.29 9.21
N THR A 168 -3.55 -2.00 10.28
CA THR A 168 -4.97 -2.34 10.49
C THR A 168 -5.83 -1.09 10.59
N PHE A 169 -5.43 -0.10 11.40
CA PHE A 169 -6.17 1.15 11.53
C PHE A 169 -6.29 1.88 10.19
N LEU A 170 -5.19 2.08 9.48
CA LEU A 170 -5.20 2.71 8.15
C LEU A 170 -6.02 1.91 7.14
N GLY A 171 -5.95 0.58 7.19
CA GLY A 171 -6.71 -0.32 6.32
C GLY A 171 -8.22 -0.25 6.57
N VAL A 172 -8.65 -0.08 7.82
CA VAL A 172 -10.06 0.17 8.17
C VAL A 172 -10.53 1.49 7.57
N ILE A 173 -9.77 2.58 7.73
CA ILE A 173 -10.13 3.89 7.14
C ILE A 173 -10.16 3.82 5.61
N ALA A 174 -9.16 3.19 5.01
CA ALA A 174 -9.10 2.99 3.56
C ALA A 174 -10.32 2.21 3.06
N ALA A 175 -10.70 1.13 3.75
CA ALA A 175 -11.87 0.35 3.40
C ALA A 175 -13.17 1.16 3.57
N GLN A 176 -13.32 1.92 4.66
CA GLN A 176 -14.46 2.81 4.86
C GLN A 176 -14.58 3.85 3.73
N SER A 177 -13.45 4.39 3.26
CA SER A 177 -13.46 5.36 2.16
C SER A 177 -14.05 4.83 0.85
N VAL A 178 -13.93 3.53 0.60
CA VAL A 178 -14.54 2.90 -0.58
C VAL A 178 -16.06 2.86 -0.46
N PHE A 179 -16.60 2.60 0.73
CA PHE A 179 -18.04 2.65 0.96
C PHE A 179 -18.59 4.08 0.88
N ASP A 180 -17.89 5.03 1.49
CA ASP A 180 -18.32 6.43 1.51
C ASP A 180 -18.31 7.07 0.10
N THR A 181 -17.33 6.70 -0.73
CA THR A 181 -17.09 7.36 -2.03
C THR A 181 -17.54 6.51 -3.22
N GLY A 182 -17.84 5.23 -3.01
CA GLY A 182 -18.22 4.29 -4.07
C GLY A 182 -17.09 3.85 -4.99
N GLY A 183 -15.82 4.08 -4.62
CA GLY A 183 -14.64 3.70 -5.43
C GLY A 183 -13.33 3.65 -4.64
N LEU A 184 -12.26 3.13 -5.26
CA LEU A 184 -10.95 2.93 -4.65
C LEU A 184 -10.09 4.20 -4.54
N GLY A 185 -10.53 5.34 -5.08
CA GLY A 185 -9.70 6.52 -5.26
C GLY A 185 -9.03 7.00 -3.96
N TRP A 186 -9.81 7.22 -2.90
CA TRP A 186 -9.27 7.67 -1.61
C TRP A 186 -8.42 6.60 -0.92
N ALA A 187 -8.83 5.32 -0.97
CA ALA A 187 -8.05 4.21 -0.44
C ALA A 187 -6.65 4.16 -1.08
N TRP A 188 -6.61 4.24 -2.42
CA TRP A 188 -5.36 4.27 -3.17
C TRP A 188 -4.51 5.52 -2.89
N ILE A 189 -5.11 6.72 -2.87
CA ILE A 189 -4.38 7.98 -2.59
C ILE A 189 -3.76 7.93 -1.19
N MET A 190 -4.54 7.58 -0.17
CA MET A 190 -4.06 7.50 1.22
C MET A 190 -2.89 6.54 1.35
N HIS A 191 -2.98 5.38 0.72
CA HIS A 191 -1.93 4.36 0.77
C HIS A 191 -0.69 4.80 -0.01
N PHE A 192 -0.87 5.30 -1.23
CA PHE A 192 0.21 5.81 -2.07
C PHE A 192 1.05 6.86 -1.33
N VAL A 193 0.41 7.86 -0.71
CA VAL A 193 1.12 8.93 0.01
C VAL A 193 1.93 8.36 1.17
N GLN A 194 1.47 7.28 1.80
CA GLN A 194 2.10 6.67 2.97
C GLN A 194 3.29 5.80 2.58
N ASP A 195 3.24 5.19 1.39
CA ASP A 195 4.33 4.41 0.83
C ASP A 195 5.52 5.27 0.38
N VAL A 196 5.29 6.52 -0.06
CA VAL A 196 6.37 7.42 -0.50
C VAL A 196 7.47 7.59 0.55
N PRO A 197 7.19 8.00 1.81
CA PRO A 197 8.22 8.12 2.84
C PRO A 197 8.80 6.77 3.24
N ILE A 198 7.99 5.69 3.27
CA ILE A 198 8.45 4.33 3.58
C ILE A 198 9.54 3.90 2.59
N ILE A 199 9.22 3.92 1.29
CA ILE A 199 10.12 3.46 0.23
C ILE A 199 11.34 4.38 0.12
N THR A 200 11.17 5.70 0.27
CA THR A 200 12.29 6.65 0.27
C THR A 200 13.30 6.32 1.38
N MET A 201 12.84 6.10 2.62
CA MET A 201 13.72 5.80 3.75
C MET A 201 14.37 4.41 3.67
N LEU A 202 13.66 3.43 3.09
CA LEU A 202 14.23 2.11 2.80
C LEU A 202 15.33 2.18 1.74
N LEU A 203 15.15 3.00 0.69
CA LEU A 203 16.18 3.22 -0.32
C LEU A 203 17.41 3.94 0.28
N LEU A 204 17.19 5.00 1.07
CA LEU A 204 18.27 5.75 1.74
C LEU A 204 19.14 4.87 2.63
N THR A 205 18.54 3.92 3.35
CA THR A 205 19.26 3.04 4.29
C THR A 205 19.73 1.73 3.64
N GLY A 206 19.24 1.42 2.44
CA GLY A 206 19.58 0.21 1.69
C GLY A 206 20.84 0.31 0.83
N VAL A 207 21.38 1.52 0.65
CA VAL A 207 22.65 1.80 -0.01
C VAL A 207 23.79 1.62 0.99
N LYS A 208 24.56 0.54 0.87
CA LYS A 208 25.92 0.54 1.43
C LYS A 208 26.73 1.55 0.62
N LYS A 209 27.48 2.43 1.28
CA LYS A 209 28.48 3.29 0.61
C LYS A 209 29.31 2.37 -0.31
N LEU A 210 29.21 2.59 -1.62
CA LEU A 210 30.07 1.98 -2.62
C LEU A 210 31.47 2.60 -2.50
#